data_AF-A0A1Y3WF70-F1
#
_entry.id   AF-A0A1Y3WF70-F1
#
_cell.length_a   1.000
_cell.length_b   1.000
_cell.length_c   1.000
_cell.angle_alpha   90.00
_cell.angle_beta   90.00
_cell.angle_gamma   90.00
#
_symmetry.space_group_name_H-M   'P 1'
#
loop_
_entity.id
_entity.type
_entity.pdbx_description
1 polymer ?
#
loop_
_entity_poly.entity_id
_entity_poly.type
_entity_poly.pdbx_seq_one_letter_code
_entity_poly.pdbx_strand_id
1 'polypeptide(L)'
;MEKEETKHTDNTTPSAQSENPKVEVLIVRHKQLFETLKNPRMMWRVLLSLFIIIVVLFAGLVFVVISIKSFYPYNVIQTNLYGATIMKTEDKEVIYWLFNTAELWANSGIEVHKNDELTIRASGASFTAIHHLIESAKNNSLPSDKWVDTDGQNKTEPRDVLRAKYRISNQCEVGKLLMQVIPAEYQKTQISWDKEALSHFDNKQNIEIIGKGREKLKIKQDGILHFAVNDIVLTDTIIDQMYRENLDSIILRCSNKIDYNKVMQCISQNPKIEELKKYNELIFSNDSTNYQYVGLRLGYYPFTSEKSEEAEKTKRAYYPLVNELIYYKEKQYFDAWFMDNVGSFLIVIERKK
;
A
#
# COMPACT_ATOMS: atom_id res chain seq x y z
N MET A 1 5.21 84.29 61.75
CA MET A 1 5.47 85.64 62.29
C MET A 1 6.80 85.52 63.01
N GLU A 2 7.88 86.19 62.66
CA GLU A 2 8.17 87.46 61.98
C GLU A 2 9.42 87.24 61.09
N LYS A 3 9.56 87.85 59.89
CA LYS A 3 10.14 89.21 59.64
C LYS A 3 11.43 89.45 60.46
N GLU A 4 12.54 89.96 59.94
CA GLU A 4 12.76 90.81 58.78
C GLU A 4 14.27 90.82 58.44
N GLU A 5 14.56 91.08 57.18
CA GLU A 5 15.88 91.27 56.59
C GLU A 5 16.58 92.55 57.11
N THR A 6 17.89 92.63 56.92
CA THR A 6 18.53 93.92 56.62
C THR A 6 19.49 93.78 55.44
N LYS A 7 19.16 94.54 54.39
CA LYS A 7 19.92 94.72 53.15
C LYS A 7 21.13 95.62 53.37
N HIS A 8 22.18 95.39 52.59
CA HIS A 8 22.89 96.49 51.95
C HIS A 8 23.18 96.15 50.49
N THR A 9 22.53 96.90 49.61
CA THR A 9 22.75 96.98 48.17
C THR A 9 23.90 97.93 47.88
N ASP A 10 24.75 97.57 46.91
CA ASP A 10 25.25 98.54 45.94
C ASP A 10 25.12 97.96 44.53
N ASN A 11 24.48 98.77 43.69
CA ASN A 11 24.10 98.49 42.31
C ASN A 11 25.21 98.94 41.36
N THR A 12 25.49 98.11 40.35
CA THR A 12 25.70 98.59 38.98
C THR A 12 25.30 97.48 38.01
N THR A 13 24.39 97.82 37.10
CA THR A 13 23.67 96.97 36.12
C THR A 13 24.14 97.36 34.70
N PRO A 14 23.71 96.70 33.60
CA PRO A 14 23.68 95.28 33.26
C PRO A 14 24.38 94.99 31.90
N SER A 15 24.66 93.73 31.58
CA SER A 15 24.63 93.30 30.18
C SER A 15 24.06 91.88 30.08
N ALA A 16 23.24 91.66 29.06
CA ALA A 16 22.25 90.61 28.97
C ALA A 16 22.79 89.30 28.37
N GLN A 17 22.22 88.20 28.89
CA GLN A 17 22.00 86.88 28.28
C GLN A 17 23.19 85.92 28.05
N SER A 18 23.21 84.85 28.86
CA SER A 18 22.91 83.51 28.35
C SER A 18 22.38 82.62 29.49
N GLU A 19 21.10 82.30 29.46
CA GLU A 19 20.50 81.27 30.33
C GLU A 19 21.06 79.90 29.94
N ASN A 20 21.93 79.33 30.78
CA ASN A 20 22.17 77.90 30.76
C ASN A 20 21.20 77.26 31.76
N PRO A 21 20.26 76.39 31.35
CA PRO A 21 19.46 75.64 32.30
C PRO A 21 20.40 74.71 33.06
N LYS A 22 20.55 74.95 34.36
CA LYS A 22 21.20 73.99 35.27
C LYS A 22 20.33 72.73 35.30
N VAL A 23 20.76 71.69 34.61
CA VAL A 23 20.20 70.35 34.76
C VAL A 23 20.70 69.79 36.09
N GLU A 24 19.86 69.85 37.13
CA GLU A 24 20.09 69.10 38.36
C GLU A 24 19.75 67.62 38.11
N VAL A 25 20.79 66.79 37.96
CA VAL A 25 20.65 65.34 37.94
C VAL A 25 20.44 64.88 39.38
N LEU A 26 19.18 64.66 39.75
CA LEU A 26 18.79 64.15 41.06
C LEU A 26 19.08 62.63 41.11
N ILE A 27 20.29 62.25 41.52
CA ILE A 27 20.65 60.84 41.75
C ILE A 27 19.97 60.39 43.05
N VAL A 28 18.74 59.86 42.93
CA VAL A 28 18.04 59.21 44.03
C VAL A 28 18.78 57.90 44.36
N ARG A 29 19.70 57.94 45.33
CA ARG A 29 20.28 56.73 45.93
C ARG A 29 19.17 56.00 46.69
N HIS A 30 18.69 54.87 46.18
CA HIS A 30 17.82 53.95 46.93
C HIS A 30 18.59 53.31 48.11
N LYS A 31 18.78 54.06 49.20
CA LYS A 31 19.48 53.63 50.43
C LYS A 31 18.93 52.34 51.03
N GLN A 32 17.61 52.13 50.94
CA GLN A 32 16.94 50.94 51.49
C GLN A 32 17.43 49.63 50.85
N LEU A 33 17.75 49.63 49.55
CA LEU A 33 18.17 48.42 48.84
C LEU A 33 19.59 47.99 49.26
N PHE A 34 20.48 48.97 49.50
CA PHE A 34 21.84 48.74 49.98
C PHE A 34 21.91 48.35 51.47
N GLU A 35 21.01 48.87 52.31
CA GLU A 35 20.92 48.45 53.72
C GLU A 35 20.41 47.01 53.84
N THR A 36 19.47 46.61 52.99
CA THR A 36 18.93 45.24 52.95
C THR A 36 19.99 44.22 52.49
N LEU A 37 20.87 44.61 51.55
CA LEU A 37 22.00 43.80 51.09
C LEU A 37 23.12 43.64 52.13
N LYS A 38 23.23 44.54 53.11
CA LYS A 38 24.29 44.54 54.13
C LYS A 38 23.99 43.60 55.31
N ASN A 39 22.74 43.14 55.47
CA ASN A 39 22.34 42.24 56.54
C ASN A 39 22.28 40.78 56.03
N PRO A 40 23.23 39.91 56.43
CA PRO A 40 23.35 38.56 55.89
C PRO A 40 22.12 37.68 56.17
N ARG A 41 21.40 37.91 57.28
CA ARG A 41 20.17 37.16 57.60
C ARG A 41 18.99 37.57 56.72
N MET A 42 18.87 38.85 56.39
CA MET A 42 17.84 39.37 55.47
C MET A 42 18.11 38.89 54.04
N MET A 43 19.36 38.98 53.58
CA MET A 43 19.76 38.54 52.24
C MET A 43 19.51 37.04 52.03
N TRP A 44 19.76 36.20 53.04
CA TRP A 44 19.48 34.76 52.95
C TRP A 44 17.98 34.45 52.84
N ARG A 45 17.12 35.20 53.55
CA ARG A 45 15.67 35.09 53.43
C ARG A 45 15.17 35.48 52.04
N VAL A 46 15.73 36.55 51.47
CA VAL A 46 15.42 36.99 50.09
C VAL A 46 15.84 35.91 49.09
N LEU A 47 17.06 35.38 49.21
CA LEU A 47 17.54 34.30 48.34
C LEU A 47 16.69 33.03 48.45
N LEU A 48 16.32 32.62 49.66
CA LEU A 48 15.45 31.46 49.89
C LEU A 48 14.06 31.68 49.27
N SER A 49 13.47 32.87 49.44
CA SER A 49 12.19 33.20 48.84
C SER A 49 12.24 33.18 47.31
N LEU A 50 13.32 33.70 46.72
CA LEU A 50 13.53 33.67 45.28
C LEU A 50 13.68 32.23 44.77
N PHE A 51 14.41 31.38 45.51
CA PHE A 51 14.59 29.97 45.20
C PHE A 51 13.25 29.22 45.23
N ILE A 52 12.43 29.44 46.25
CA ILE A 52 11.08 28.83 46.35
C ILE A 52 10.22 29.28 45.17
N ILE A 53 10.23 30.57 44.82
CA ILE A 53 9.50 31.08 43.65
C ILE A 53 9.94 30.37 42.38
N ILE A 54 11.26 30.23 42.15
CA ILE A 54 11.80 29.52 40.97
C ILE A 54 11.35 28.06 40.94
N VAL A 55 11.41 27.34 42.07
CA VAL A 55 10.97 25.94 42.16
C VAL A 55 9.48 25.80 41.86
N VAL A 56 8.65 26.68 42.42
CA VAL A 56 7.19 26.69 42.15
C VAL A 56 6.92 26.97 40.67
N LEU A 57 7.66 27.90 40.06
CA LEU A 57 7.52 28.22 38.64
C LEU A 57 7.90 27.04 37.75
N PHE A 58 9.00 26.35 38.06
CA PHE A 58 9.41 25.12 37.37
C PHE A 58 8.41 23.98 37.56
N ALA A 59 7.91 23.76 38.78
CA ALA A 59 6.91 22.74 39.06
C ALA A 59 5.60 23.03 38.29
N GLY A 60 5.18 24.30 38.23
CA GLY A 60 4.04 24.74 37.43
C GLY A 60 4.27 24.50 35.94
N LEU A 61 5.45 24.79 35.42
CA LEU A 61 5.79 24.57 34.02
C LEU A 61 5.82 23.09 33.66
N VAL A 62 6.38 22.24 34.53
CA VAL A 62 6.36 20.77 34.38
C VAL A 62 4.92 20.26 34.38
N PHE A 63 4.07 20.75 35.28
CA PHE A 63 2.66 20.38 35.33
C PHE A 63 1.91 20.77 34.03
N VAL A 64 2.19 21.95 33.49
CA VAL A 64 1.65 22.39 32.20
C VAL A 64 2.13 21.46 31.07
N VAL A 65 3.41 21.11 31.01
CA VAL A 65 3.96 20.20 29.98
C VAL A 65 3.33 18.81 30.07
N ILE A 66 3.21 18.24 31.27
CA ILE A 66 2.56 16.94 31.48
C ILE A 66 1.09 17.00 31.07
N SER A 67 0.38 18.07 31.46
CA SER A 67 -1.02 18.27 31.09
C SER A 67 -1.16 18.36 29.56
N ILE A 68 -0.35 19.17 28.89
CA ILE A 68 -0.36 19.30 27.43
C ILE A 68 -0.07 17.94 26.77
N LYS A 69 0.91 17.18 27.25
CA LYS A 69 1.22 15.83 26.73
C LYS A 69 0.05 14.85 26.92
N SER A 70 -0.69 14.98 28.02
CA SER A 70 -1.89 14.17 28.29
C SER A 70 -3.07 14.53 27.38
N PHE A 71 -3.22 15.80 26.99
CA PHE A 71 -4.29 16.24 26.09
C PHE A 71 -3.94 16.08 24.61
N TYR A 72 -2.65 16.23 24.27
CA TYR A 72 -2.09 16.08 22.93
C TYR A 72 -0.99 15.03 22.97
N PRO A 73 -1.33 13.73 22.93
CA PRO A 73 -0.33 12.71 22.69
C PRO A 73 0.33 13.04 21.35
N TYR A 74 1.64 13.35 21.38
CA TYR A 74 2.42 13.58 20.17
C TYR A 74 2.47 12.28 19.38
N ASN A 75 1.52 12.09 18.47
CA ASN A 75 1.61 11.02 17.49
C ASN A 75 2.74 11.38 16.54
N VAL A 76 3.82 10.62 16.60
CA VAL A 76 4.88 10.75 15.59
C VAL A 76 4.33 10.12 14.32
N ILE A 77 3.99 10.97 13.35
CA ILE A 77 3.53 10.56 12.02
C ILE A 77 4.75 10.57 11.09
N GLN A 78 5.01 9.44 10.46
CA GLN A 78 6.10 9.26 9.51
C GLN A 78 5.54 8.59 8.25
N THR A 79 6.06 8.94 7.08
CA THR A 79 5.72 8.25 5.82
C THR A 79 7.01 7.64 5.27
N ASN A 80 6.97 6.36 4.93
CA ASN A 80 8.12 5.68 4.33
C ASN A 80 8.21 5.96 2.81
N LEU A 81 9.29 5.49 2.17
CA LEU A 81 9.53 5.66 0.74
C LEU A 81 8.46 5.00 -0.16
N TYR A 82 7.72 4.03 0.37
CA TYR A 82 6.68 3.27 -0.33
C TYR A 82 5.27 3.80 -0.05
N GLY A 83 5.16 4.96 0.61
CA GLY A 83 3.90 5.64 0.88
C GLY A 83 3.11 5.13 2.10
N ALA A 84 3.66 4.20 2.89
CA ALA A 84 3.03 3.77 4.13
C ALA A 84 3.16 4.85 5.20
N THR A 85 2.04 5.24 5.80
CA THR A 85 1.96 6.23 6.88
C THR A 85 1.90 5.52 8.22
N ILE A 86 2.91 5.75 9.06
CA ILE A 86 3.12 5.13 10.35
C ILE A 86 2.81 6.16 11.43
N MET A 87 1.88 5.83 12.32
CA MET A 87 1.52 6.61 13.50
C MET A 87 1.96 5.84 14.75
N LYS A 88 2.93 6.38 15.48
CA LYS A 88 3.44 5.78 16.71
C LYS A 88 2.85 6.48 17.93
N THR A 89 2.25 5.69 18.83
CA THR A 89 1.91 6.08 20.20
C THR A 89 2.85 5.39 21.20
N GLU A 90 2.65 5.61 22.50
CA GLU A 90 3.44 4.94 23.55
C GLU A 90 3.25 3.41 23.49
N ASP A 91 2.00 2.94 23.38
CA ASP A 91 1.69 1.50 23.49
C ASP A 91 1.52 0.75 22.17
N LYS A 92 1.38 1.47 21.04
CA LYS A 92 1.08 0.86 19.75
C LYS A 92 1.64 1.65 18.57
N GLU A 93 1.76 0.95 17.45
CA GLU A 93 2.04 1.52 16.15
C GLU A 93 0.87 1.18 15.22
N VAL A 94 0.33 2.18 14.52
CA VAL A 94 -0.74 2.02 13.53
C VAL A 94 -0.20 2.47 12.18
N ILE A 95 -0.30 1.62 11.18
CA ILE A 95 0.25 1.83 9.84
C ILE A 95 -0.88 1.79 8.83
N TYR A 96 -0.95 2.80 7.97
CA TYR A 96 -1.87 2.90 6.85
C TYR A 96 -1.09 2.81 5.54
N TRP A 97 -1.54 1.96 4.62
CA TRP A 97 -0.92 1.83 3.31
C TRP A 97 -1.96 1.57 2.24
N LEU A 98 -1.87 2.30 1.12
CA LEU A 98 -2.73 2.11 -0.03
C LEU A 98 -2.03 1.19 -1.04
N PHE A 99 -2.37 -0.09 -0.99
CA PHE A 99 -1.84 -1.11 -1.88
C PHE A 99 -2.49 -0.99 -3.26
N ASN A 100 -1.68 -0.79 -4.31
CA ASN A 100 -2.10 -0.88 -5.71
C ASN A 100 -2.15 -2.35 -6.14
N THR A 101 -3.34 -2.85 -6.49
CA THR A 101 -3.54 -4.28 -6.78
C THR A 101 -2.87 -4.76 -8.07
N ALA A 102 -2.43 -3.83 -8.92
CA ALA A 102 -1.62 -4.14 -10.10
C ALA A 102 -0.22 -4.64 -9.76
N GLU A 103 0.30 -4.31 -8.58
CA GLU A 103 1.67 -4.66 -8.21
C GLU A 103 1.72 -6.07 -7.60
N LEU A 104 2.41 -6.99 -8.28
CA LEU A 104 2.67 -8.33 -7.75
C LEU A 104 3.66 -8.23 -6.59
N TRP A 105 3.30 -8.81 -5.44
CA TRP A 105 4.12 -8.79 -4.23
C TRP A 105 4.64 -7.38 -3.89
N ALA A 106 3.74 -6.41 -3.85
CA ALA A 106 4.06 -5.01 -3.62
C ALA A 106 4.81 -4.81 -2.30
N ASN A 107 5.95 -4.12 -2.38
CA ASN A 107 6.78 -3.82 -1.23
C ASN A 107 6.17 -2.65 -0.45
N SER A 108 5.70 -2.93 0.77
CA SER A 108 5.10 -1.90 1.63
C SER A 108 6.13 -1.02 2.35
N GLY A 109 7.39 -1.44 2.40
CA GLY A 109 8.44 -0.83 3.23
C GLY A 109 8.18 -0.91 4.74
N ILE A 110 7.24 -1.76 5.18
CA ILE A 110 6.91 -1.98 6.58
C ILE A 110 7.80 -3.09 7.13
N GLU A 111 8.81 -2.70 7.90
CA GLU A 111 9.73 -3.62 8.58
C GLU A 111 9.06 -4.30 9.77
N VAL A 112 9.23 -5.61 9.90
CA VAL A 112 8.71 -6.45 10.98
C VAL A 112 9.81 -7.33 11.56
N HIS A 113 9.69 -7.64 12.84
CA HIS A 113 10.59 -8.54 13.54
C HIS A 113 9.89 -9.84 13.91
N LYS A 114 10.67 -10.90 14.04
CA LYS A 114 10.21 -12.18 14.55
C LYS A 114 9.52 -12.00 15.91
N ASN A 115 8.36 -12.62 16.04
CA ASN A 115 7.44 -12.56 17.18
C ASN A 115 6.61 -11.27 17.30
N ASP A 116 6.72 -10.31 16.38
CA ASP A 116 5.76 -9.20 16.32
C ASP A 116 4.33 -9.76 16.22
N GLU A 117 3.41 -9.19 17.01
CA GLU A 117 1.99 -9.49 16.95
C GLU A 117 1.28 -8.37 16.19
N LEU A 118 0.74 -8.71 15.01
CA LEU A 118 0.04 -7.78 14.14
C LEU A 118 -1.47 -8.03 14.13
N THR A 119 -2.24 -6.96 14.09
CA THR A 119 -3.64 -6.97 13.67
C THR A 119 -3.74 -6.24 12.34
N ILE A 120 -4.13 -6.94 11.28
CA ILE A 120 -4.24 -6.40 9.92
C ILE A 120 -5.71 -6.31 9.56
N ARG A 121 -6.12 -5.19 8.97
CA ARG A 121 -7.46 -4.98 8.41
C ARG A 121 -7.29 -4.41 7.01
N ALA A 122 -8.12 -4.87 6.08
CA ALA A 122 -8.06 -4.41 4.71
C ALA A 122 -9.46 -4.10 4.18
N SER A 123 -9.55 -3.08 3.34
CA SER A 123 -10.78 -2.73 2.62
C SER A 123 -10.45 -2.21 1.23
N GLY A 124 -11.40 -2.30 0.31
CA GLY A 124 -11.24 -1.87 -1.07
C GLY A 124 -11.72 -2.92 -2.05
N ALA A 125 -11.37 -2.74 -3.32
CA ALA A 125 -11.79 -3.63 -4.39
C ALA A 125 -10.71 -3.72 -5.49
N SER A 126 -10.64 -4.89 -6.11
CA SER A 126 -9.79 -5.20 -7.26
C SER A 126 -10.60 -5.81 -8.40
N PHE A 127 -10.19 -5.56 -9.63
CA PHE A 127 -10.68 -6.22 -10.82
C PHE A 127 -9.52 -6.99 -11.46
N THR A 128 -9.65 -8.31 -11.57
CA THR A 128 -8.54 -9.22 -11.89
C THR A 128 -8.45 -9.59 -13.38
N ALA A 129 -9.03 -8.76 -14.24
CA ALA A 129 -9.11 -8.98 -15.70
C ALA A 129 -9.39 -7.66 -16.42
N ILE A 130 -8.47 -6.69 -16.39
CA ILE A 130 -8.68 -5.35 -16.95
C ILE A 130 -9.06 -5.40 -18.43
N HIS A 131 -8.59 -6.40 -19.17
CA HIS A 131 -8.90 -6.57 -20.57
C HIS A 131 -10.42 -6.76 -20.80
N HIS A 132 -11.13 -7.45 -19.89
CA HIS A 132 -12.59 -7.55 -19.94
C HIS A 132 -13.27 -6.19 -19.64
N LEU A 133 -12.71 -5.37 -18.74
CA LEU A 133 -13.22 -4.01 -18.52
C LEU A 133 -13.10 -3.14 -19.76
N ILE A 134 -11.92 -3.15 -20.39
CA ILE A 134 -11.64 -2.38 -21.62
C ILE A 134 -12.61 -2.82 -22.72
N GLU A 135 -12.82 -4.12 -22.86
CA GLU A 135 -13.74 -4.68 -23.83
C GLU A 135 -15.19 -4.27 -23.57
N SER A 136 -15.68 -4.45 -22.35
CA SER A 136 -17.03 -4.04 -21.98
C SER A 136 -17.26 -2.55 -22.20
N ALA A 137 -16.25 -1.72 -21.90
CA ALA A 137 -16.29 -0.28 -22.19
C ALA A 137 -16.38 -0.01 -23.70
N LYS A 138 -15.56 -0.67 -24.53
CA LYS A 138 -15.59 -0.53 -26.01
C LYS A 138 -16.92 -0.96 -26.61
N ASN A 139 -17.52 -2.02 -26.06
CA ASN A 139 -18.76 -2.61 -26.54
C ASN A 139 -20.02 -1.98 -25.91
N ASN A 140 -19.85 -0.98 -25.04
CA ASN A 140 -20.93 -0.37 -24.26
C ASN A 140 -21.81 -1.41 -23.55
N SER A 141 -21.16 -2.40 -22.92
CA SER A 141 -21.79 -3.49 -22.19
C SER A 141 -21.35 -3.51 -20.74
N LEU A 142 -22.09 -4.24 -19.90
CA LEU A 142 -21.68 -4.48 -18.52
C LEU A 142 -20.43 -5.38 -18.48
N PRO A 143 -19.53 -5.17 -17.51
CA PRO A 143 -18.42 -6.09 -17.24
C PRO A 143 -18.92 -7.51 -16.99
N SER A 144 -18.30 -8.49 -17.64
CA SER A 144 -18.56 -9.91 -17.42
C SER A 144 -18.10 -10.36 -16.03
N ASP A 145 -16.94 -9.86 -15.61
CA ASP A 145 -16.38 -10.05 -14.28
C ASP A 145 -16.82 -8.97 -13.30
N LYS A 146 -16.82 -9.31 -12.01
CA LYS A 146 -17.15 -8.39 -10.92
C LYS A 146 -15.88 -7.85 -10.28
N TRP A 147 -16.00 -6.65 -9.71
CA TRP A 147 -15.07 -6.18 -8.70
C TRP A 147 -15.11 -7.11 -7.49
N VAL A 148 -13.94 -7.46 -6.98
CA VAL A 148 -13.75 -8.39 -5.88
C VAL A 148 -13.18 -7.65 -4.68
N ASP A 149 -13.71 -7.92 -3.48
CA ASP A 149 -13.20 -7.36 -2.24
C ASP A 149 -11.97 -8.12 -1.73
N THR A 150 -11.44 -7.72 -0.58
CA THR A 150 -10.22 -8.31 -0.01
C THR A 150 -10.38 -9.77 0.42
N ASP A 151 -11.60 -10.28 0.64
CA ASP A 151 -11.85 -11.71 0.95
C ASP A 151 -11.81 -12.61 -0.28
N GLY A 152 -11.80 -12.00 -1.46
CA GLY A 152 -11.87 -12.73 -2.72
C GLY A 152 -13.29 -13.18 -3.06
N GLN A 153 -13.41 -13.82 -4.22
CA GLN A 153 -14.65 -14.43 -4.67
C GLN A 153 -14.44 -15.90 -5.03
N ASN A 154 -15.38 -16.75 -4.60
CA ASN A 154 -15.49 -18.09 -5.13
C ASN A 154 -16.08 -18.03 -6.54
N LYS A 155 -15.28 -18.42 -7.53
CA LYS A 155 -15.76 -18.66 -8.89
C LYS A 155 -15.84 -20.17 -9.12
N THR A 156 -17.00 -20.64 -9.55
CA THR A 156 -17.33 -22.08 -9.65
C THR A 156 -17.43 -22.55 -11.09
N GLU A 157 -17.18 -21.70 -12.09
CA GLU A 157 -17.25 -22.14 -13.48
C GLU A 157 -16.05 -23.05 -13.82
N PRO A 158 -16.19 -23.99 -14.77
CA PRO A 158 -15.09 -24.89 -15.11
C PRO A 158 -13.79 -24.21 -15.55
N ARG A 159 -13.87 -23.05 -16.24
CA ARG A 159 -12.72 -22.18 -16.56
C ARG A 159 -11.97 -21.79 -15.28
N ASP A 160 -12.72 -21.48 -14.23
CA ASP A 160 -12.18 -21.05 -12.94
C ASP A 160 -11.54 -22.20 -12.17
N VAL A 161 -11.97 -23.45 -12.40
CA VAL A 161 -11.36 -24.65 -11.77
C VAL A 161 -9.95 -24.88 -12.31
N LEU A 162 -9.73 -24.76 -13.62
CA LEU A 162 -8.39 -24.89 -14.19
C LEU A 162 -7.51 -23.72 -13.75
N ARG A 163 -8.03 -22.48 -13.85
CA ARG A 163 -7.36 -21.26 -13.38
C ARG A 163 -6.98 -21.31 -11.89
N ALA A 164 -7.83 -21.89 -11.04
CA ALA A 164 -7.58 -22.01 -9.61
C ALA A 164 -6.29 -22.77 -9.29
N LYS A 165 -5.90 -23.75 -10.10
CA LYS A 165 -4.66 -24.52 -9.89
C LYS A 165 -3.39 -23.66 -9.97
N TYR A 166 -3.43 -22.61 -10.78
CA TYR A 166 -2.28 -21.77 -11.14
C TYR A 166 -2.25 -20.43 -10.40
N ARG A 167 -3.19 -20.20 -9.48
CA ARG A 167 -3.13 -19.03 -8.59
C ARG A 167 -1.93 -19.13 -7.64
N ILE A 168 -1.47 -17.97 -7.15
CA ILE A 168 -0.46 -17.87 -6.09
C ILE A 168 -0.80 -18.83 -4.94
N SER A 169 -2.04 -18.76 -4.44
CA SER A 169 -2.60 -19.73 -3.51
C SER A 169 -3.79 -20.45 -4.16
N ASN A 170 -3.58 -21.71 -4.53
CA ASN A 170 -4.59 -22.56 -5.16
C ASN A 170 -5.69 -23.04 -4.19
N GLN A 171 -5.53 -22.81 -2.89
CA GLN A 171 -6.50 -23.16 -1.84
C GLN A 171 -7.44 -22.00 -1.50
N CYS A 172 -7.26 -20.83 -2.11
CA CYS A 172 -7.99 -19.62 -1.76
C CYS A 172 -8.76 -19.03 -2.94
N GLU A 173 -9.75 -18.20 -2.60
CA GLU A 173 -10.55 -17.42 -3.53
C GLU A 173 -9.68 -16.50 -4.42
N VAL A 174 -10.14 -16.26 -5.66
CA VAL A 174 -9.51 -15.27 -6.53
C VAL A 174 -9.76 -13.87 -5.97
N GLY A 175 -8.81 -12.95 -6.10
CA GLY A 175 -8.93 -11.59 -5.58
C GLY A 175 -8.59 -11.44 -4.09
N LYS A 176 -8.38 -12.54 -3.36
CA LYS A 176 -8.14 -12.52 -1.91
C LYS A 176 -6.80 -11.87 -1.57
N LEU A 177 -6.75 -11.06 -0.52
CA LEU A 177 -5.50 -10.43 -0.07
C LEU A 177 -4.56 -11.46 0.59
N LEU A 178 -3.34 -11.53 0.07
CA LEU A 178 -2.23 -12.33 0.55
C LEU A 178 -1.12 -11.43 1.11
N MET A 179 -0.35 -11.97 2.05
CA MET A 179 0.82 -11.31 2.63
C MET A 179 1.99 -12.29 2.75
N GLN A 180 3.21 -11.81 2.56
CA GLN A 180 4.44 -12.53 2.87
C GLN A 180 5.44 -11.59 3.55
N VAL A 181 6.32 -12.16 4.39
CA VAL A 181 7.45 -11.43 4.99
C VAL A 181 8.72 -11.80 4.22
N ILE A 182 9.34 -10.82 3.57
CA ILE A 182 10.59 -11.04 2.82
C ILE A 182 11.78 -10.49 3.61
N PRO A 183 12.79 -11.32 3.92
CA PRO A 183 13.99 -10.85 4.62
C PRO A 183 14.74 -9.78 3.82
N ALA A 184 15.33 -8.81 4.52
CA ALA A 184 15.99 -7.65 3.91
C ALA A 184 17.16 -8.01 2.99
N GLU A 185 17.81 -9.16 3.21
CA GLU A 185 18.90 -9.68 2.38
C GLU A 185 18.47 -9.99 0.93
N TYR A 186 17.19 -10.31 0.71
CA TYR A 186 16.65 -10.61 -0.63
C TYR A 186 16.12 -9.37 -1.37
N GLN A 187 16.14 -8.20 -0.74
CA GLN A 187 15.58 -6.97 -1.34
C GLN A 187 16.55 -6.21 -2.24
N LYS A 188 17.85 -6.51 -2.17
CA LYS A 188 18.91 -5.65 -2.74
C LYS A 188 19.13 -5.78 -4.26
N THR A 189 18.43 -6.67 -4.97
CA THR A 189 18.82 -7.05 -6.34
C THR A 189 17.76 -6.92 -7.43
N GLN A 190 16.49 -6.63 -7.13
CA GLN A 190 15.43 -6.77 -8.15
C GLN A 190 14.77 -5.45 -8.52
N ILE A 191 15.27 -4.85 -9.62
CA ILE A 191 14.62 -3.76 -10.37
C ILE A 191 13.44 -4.30 -11.22
N SER A 192 13.34 -5.61 -11.35
CA SER A 192 12.23 -6.35 -11.95
C SER A 192 12.13 -7.70 -11.25
N TRP A 193 10.92 -8.18 -10.98
CA TRP A 193 10.69 -9.55 -10.50
C TRP A 193 11.11 -10.55 -11.60
N ASP A 194 12.40 -10.88 -11.65
CA ASP A 194 12.93 -11.92 -12.53
C ASP A 194 12.48 -13.31 -12.03
N LYS A 195 12.66 -14.35 -12.87
CA LYS A 195 12.24 -15.73 -12.56
C LYS A 195 12.82 -16.24 -11.22
N GLU A 196 13.99 -15.75 -10.81
CA GLU A 196 14.60 -16.10 -9.52
C GLU A 196 13.88 -15.44 -8.33
N ALA A 197 13.39 -14.19 -8.49
CA ALA A 197 12.51 -13.55 -7.50
C ALA A 197 11.28 -14.40 -7.21
N LEU A 198 10.57 -14.78 -8.29
CA LEU A 198 9.32 -15.50 -8.23
C LEU A 198 9.48 -16.85 -7.52
N SER A 199 10.65 -17.49 -7.60
CA SER A 199 10.93 -18.75 -6.90
C SER A 199 10.88 -18.62 -5.36
N HIS A 200 11.23 -17.45 -4.80
CA HIS A 200 11.14 -17.21 -3.35
C HIS A 200 9.71 -16.94 -2.88
N PHE A 201 8.88 -16.39 -3.77
CA PHE A 201 7.44 -16.22 -3.56
C PHE A 201 6.65 -17.51 -3.76
N ASP A 202 7.18 -18.46 -4.53
CA ASP A 202 6.57 -19.76 -4.78
C ASP A 202 6.71 -20.72 -3.59
N ASN A 203 7.42 -20.32 -2.53
CA ASN A 203 7.47 -21.08 -1.29
C ASN A 203 6.15 -20.90 -0.52
N LYS A 204 5.13 -21.62 -0.98
CA LYS A 204 3.73 -21.63 -0.48
C LYS A 204 3.59 -21.74 1.04
N GLN A 205 4.63 -22.19 1.74
CA GLN A 205 4.65 -22.33 3.20
C GLN A 205 4.70 -20.99 3.97
N ASN A 206 5.10 -19.89 3.31
CA ASN A 206 5.28 -18.59 3.96
C ASN A 206 4.22 -17.53 3.58
N ILE A 207 3.19 -17.93 2.84
CA ILE A 207 2.09 -17.05 2.45
C ILE A 207 1.03 -17.04 3.56
N GLU A 208 0.76 -15.86 4.10
CA GLU A 208 -0.33 -15.64 5.04
C GLU A 208 -1.57 -15.13 4.29
N ILE A 209 -2.69 -15.81 4.50
CA ILE A 209 -4.00 -15.41 3.95
C ILE A 209 -4.60 -14.35 4.88
N ILE A 210 -4.81 -13.13 4.37
CA ILE A 210 -5.29 -12.00 5.18
C ILE A 210 -6.79 -11.77 5.02
N GLY A 211 -7.31 -11.72 3.79
CA GLY A 211 -8.73 -11.40 3.58
C GLY A 211 -9.08 -9.96 4.00
N LYS A 212 -10.29 -9.76 4.54
CA LYS A 212 -10.72 -8.51 5.22
C LYS A 212 -9.93 -8.18 6.48
N GLY A 213 -9.32 -9.16 7.13
CA GLY A 213 -8.49 -8.90 8.28
C GLY A 213 -8.08 -10.15 9.04
N ARG A 214 -7.01 -9.99 9.81
CA ARG A 214 -6.43 -11.04 10.64
C ARG A 214 -5.92 -10.43 11.94
N GLU A 215 -6.35 -11.01 13.05
CA GLU A 215 -5.97 -10.56 14.39
C GLU A 215 -4.89 -11.45 14.98
N LYS A 216 -4.00 -10.87 15.79
CA LYS A 216 -2.94 -11.58 16.53
C LYS A 216 -2.05 -12.45 15.62
N LEU A 217 -1.76 -11.97 14.42
CA LEU A 217 -0.84 -12.61 13.50
C LEU A 217 0.58 -12.52 14.05
N LYS A 218 1.20 -13.67 14.35
CA LYS A 218 2.60 -13.72 14.81
C LYS A 218 3.56 -13.82 13.63
N ILE A 219 4.49 -12.87 13.56
CA ILE A 219 5.53 -12.86 12.55
C ILE A 219 6.59 -13.93 12.85
N LYS A 220 6.91 -14.74 11.84
CA LYS A 220 7.81 -15.91 11.98
C LYS A 220 9.29 -15.58 11.78
N GLN A 221 9.58 -14.47 11.10
CA GLN A 221 10.93 -14.04 10.71
C GLN A 221 11.00 -12.53 10.51
N ASP A 222 12.20 -11.98 10.61
CA ASP A 222 12.47 -10.57 10.33
C ASP A 222 12.39 -10.30 8.83
N GLY A 223 11.91 -9.11 8.45
CA GLY A 223 11.84 -8.70 7.05
C GLY A 223 10.86 -7.57 6.79
N ILE A 224 10.42 -7.43 5.54
CA ILE A 224 9.43 -6.44 5.11
C ILE A 224 8.18 -7.13 4.61
N LEU A 225 7.02 -6.55 4.98
CA LEU A 225 5.72 -7.02 4.51
C LEU A 225 5.53 -6.72 3.02
N HIS A 226 5.21 -7.77 2.26
CA HIS A 226 4.83 -7.69 0.86
C HIS A 226 3.41 -8.23 0.69
N PHE A 227 2.64 -7.62 -0.22
CA PHE A 227 1.24 -7.94 -0.41
C PHE A 227 0.93 -8.27 -1.86
N ALA A 228 0.02 -9.21 -2.07
CA ALA A 228 -0.43 -9.57 -3.41
C ALA A 228 -1.94 -9.86 -3.39
N VAL A 229 -2.59 -9.64 -4.51
CA VAL A 229 -3.93 -10.17 -4.77
C VAL A 229 -3.79 -11.64 -5.18
N ASN A 230 -4.67 -12.53 -4.73
CA ASN A 230 -4.61 -13.94 -5.14
C ASN A 230 -5.16 -14.10 -6.56
N ASP A 231 -4.29 -14.19 -7.54
CA ASP A 231 -4.61 -14.44 -8.95
C ASP A 231 -3.49 -15.28 -9.60
N ILE A 232 -3.53 -15.47 -10.92
CA ILE A 232 -2.55 -16.25 -11.69
C ILE A 232 -1.40 -15.38 -12.16
N VAL A 233 -0.17 -15.78 -11.83
CA VAL A 233 1.04 -15.16 -12.41
C VAL A 233 1.29 -15.76 -13.80
N LEU A 234 0.77 -15.10 -14.82
CA LEU A 234 0.78 -15.54 -16.22
C LEU A 234 2.16 -15.38 -16.87
N THR A 235 3.12 -16.21 -16.47
CA THR A 235 4.39 -16.36 -17.18
C THR A 235 4.24 -17.25 -18.42
N ASP A 236 5.14 -17.14 -19.40
CA ASP A 236 5.13 -18.02 -20.59
C ASP A 236 5.05 -19.52 -20.23
N THR A 237 5.79 -19.94 -19.19
CA THR A 237 5.77 -21.33 -18.72
C THR A 237 4.39 -21.73 -18.20
N ILE A 238 3.75 -20.87 -17.41
CA ILE A 238 2.42 -21.12 -16.84
C ILE A 238 1.36 -21.12 -17.95
N ILE A 239 1.45 -20.18 -18.89
CA ILE A 239 0.58 -20.11 -20.07
C ILE A 239 0.67 -21.41 -20.88
N ASP A 240 1.89 -21.88 -21.16
CA ASP A 240 2.10 -23.11 -21.92
C ASP A 240 1.59 -24.37 -21.17
N GLN A 241 1.76 -24.42 -19.83
CA GLN A 241 1.22 -25.50 -19.00
C GLN A 241 -0.32 -25.51 -18.99
N MET A 242 -0.95 -24.35 -18.74
CA MET A 242 -2.39 -24.18 -18.76
C MET A 242 -2.99 -24.59 -20.11
N TYR A 243 -2.32 -24.21 -21.20
CA TYR A 243 -2.72 -24.58 -22.56
C TYR A 243 -2.69 -26.10 -22.77
N ARG A 244 -1.60 -26.78 -22.36
CA ARG A 244 -1.46 -28.24 -22.47
C ARG A 244 -2.51 -28.99 -21.65
N GLU A 245 -2.69 -28.66 -20.37
CA GLU A 245 -3.70 -29.31 -19.52
C GLU A 245 -5.13 -29.15 -20.06
N ASN A 246 -5.41 -27.98 -20.62
CA ASN A 246 -6.70 -27.70 -21.21
C ASN A 246 -6.94 -28.55 -22.46
N LEU A 247 -5.93 -28.68 -23.33
CA LEU A 247 -5.99 -29.56 -24.50
C LEU A 247 -6.15 -31.03 -24.10
N ASP A 248 -5.36 -31.53 -23.14
CA ASP A 248 -5.47 -32.91 -22.65
C ASP A 248 -6.88 -33.20 -22.15
N SER A 249 -7.48 -32.25 -21.43
CA SER A 249 -8.85 -32.35 -20.92
C SER A 249 -9.89 -32.41 -22.06
N ILE A 250 -9.69 -31.65 -23.14
CA ILE A 250 -10.56 -31.69 -24.32
C ILE A 250 -10.41 -33.04 -25.02
N ILE A 251 -9.18 -33.49 -25.25
CA ILE A 251 -8.90 -34.71 -26.01
C ILE A 251 -9.43 -35.94 -25.26
N LEU A 252 -9.23 -36.03 -23.94
CA LEU A 252 -9.75 -37.12 -23.10
C LEU A 252 -11.28 -37.21 -23.10
N ARG A 253 -11.97 -36.10 -23.35
CA ARG A 253 -13.43 -36.05 -23.49
C ARG A 253 -13.90 -36.31 -24.93
N CYS A 254 -13.02 -36.15 -25.91
CA CYS A 254 -13.32 -36.25 -27.34
C CYS A 254 -12.66 -37.46 -28.03
N SER A 255 -12.19 -38.45 -27.25
CA SER A 255 -11.28 -39.55 -27.64
C SER A 255 -11.65 -40.34 -28.90
N ASN A 256 -12.89 -40.25 -29.37
CA ASN A 256 -13.39 -40.93 -30.57
C ASN A 256 -13.40 -40.03 -31.84
N LYS A 257 -12.96 -38.77 -31.75
CA LYS A 257 -13.07 -37.77 -32.84
C LYS A 257 -11.77 -37.01 -33.16
N ILE A 258 -10.70 -37.18 -32.39
CA ILE A 258 -9.43 -36.45 -32.56
C ILE A 258 -8.26 -37.45 -32.55
N ASP A 259 -7.33 -37.32 -33.51
CA ASP A 259 -6.10 -38.11 -33.56
C ASP A 259 -5.13 -37.65 -32.46
N TYR A 260 -5.25 -38.30 -31.28
CA TYR A 260 -4.46 -38.05 -30.08
C TYR A 260 -2.96 -37.99 -30.35
N ASN A 261 -2.44 -38.95 -31.12
CA ASN A 261 -1.00 -39.09 -31.35
C ASN A 261 -0.45 -37.93 -32.18
N LYS A 262 -1.20 -37.50 -33.21
CA LYS A 262 -0.82 -36.35 -34.04
C LYS A 262 -0.81 -35.04 -33.25
N VAL A 263 -1.77 -34.85 -32.33
CA VAL A 263 -1.82 -33.67 -31.48
C VAL A 263 -0.67 -33.67 -30.45
N MET A 264 -0.41 -34.80 -29.80
CA MET A 264 0.67 -34.93 -28.81
C MET A 264 2.08 -34.81 -29.43
N GLN A 265 2.27 -35.29 -30.65
CA GLN A 265 3.53 -35.14 -31.39
C GLN A 265 3.86 -33.68 -31.71
N CYS A 266 2.84 -32.85 -31.98
CA CYS A 266 3.04 -31.42 -32.23
C CYS A 266 3.22 -30.62 -30.93
N ILE A 267 2.50 -30.99 -29.86
CA ILE A 267 2.64 -30.39 -28.53
C ILE A 267 4.03 -30.64 -27.93
N SER A 268 4.59 -31.84 -28.12
CA SER A 268 5.93 -32.20 -27.62
C SER A 268 7.07 -31.43 -28.28
N GLN A 269 6.83 -30.71 -29.39
CA GLN A 269 7.83 -29.92 -30.11
C GLN A 269 7.86 -28.43 -29.73
N ASN A 270 7.19 -28.04 -28.63
CA ASN A 270 7.12 -26.66 -28.17
C ASN A 270 6.52 -25.71 -29.24
N PRO A 271 5.26 -25.96 -29.64
CA PRO A 271 4.66 -25.35 -30.82
C PRO A 271 4.60 -23.83 -30.68
N LYS A 272 4.95 -23.14 -31.76
CA LYS A 272 4.77 -21.68 -31.85
C LYS A 272 3.27 -21.34 -31.82
N ILE A 273 2.92 -20.12 -31.40
CA ILE A 273 1.53 -19.66 -31.29
C ILE A 273 0.75 -19.88 -32.58
N GLU A 274 1.41 -19.66 -33.72
CA GLU A 274 0.87 -19.82 -35.06
C GLU A 274 0.48 -21.26 -35.38
N GLU A 275 1.20 -22.23 -34.83
CA GLU A 275 0.85 -23.65 -34.95
C GLU A 275 -0.34 -23.97 -34.05
N LEU A 276 -0.35 -23.48 -32.82
CA LEU A 276 -1.47 -23.65 -31.88
C LEU A 276 -2.79 -23.10 -32.42
N LYS A 277 -2.76 -21.93 -33.08
CA LYS A 277 -3.92 -21.35 -33.78
C LYS A 277 -4.44 -22.27 -34.88
N LYS A 278 -3.54 -22.74 -35.75
CA LYS A 278 -3.90 -23.68 -36.84
C LYS A 278 -4.49 -24.99 -36.31
N TYR A 279 -4.01 -25.49 -35.17
CA TYR A 279 -4.58 -26.70 -34.55
C TYR A 279 -5.96 -26.46 -33.95
N ASN A 280 -6.17 -25.33 -33.26
CA ASN A 280 -7.51 -24.96 -32.79
C ASN A 280 -8.49 -24.87 -33.97
N GLU A 281 -8.10 -24.18 -35.04
CA GLU A 281 -8.88 -24.10 -36.27
C GLU A 281 -9.23 -25.51 -36.77
N LEU A 282 -8.26 -26.44 -36.85
CA LEU A 282 -8.46 -27.80 -37.34
C LEU A 282 -9.38 -28.67 -36.45
N ILE A 283 -9.28 -28.52 -35.12
CA ILE A 283 -10.08 -29.28 -34.15
C ILE A 283 -11.54 -28.79 -34.15
N PHE A 284 -11.75 -27.47 -34.28
CA PHE A 284 -13.06 -26.85 -34.11
C PHE A 284 -13.79 -26.53 -35.43
N SER A 285 -13.13 -26.59 -36.59
CA SER A 285 -13.77 -26.41 -37.90
C SER A 285 -14.69 -27.56 -38.30
N ASN A 286 -14.53 -28.76 -37.71
CA ASN A 286 -15.12 -29.98 -38.25
C ASN A 286 -16.42 -30.49 -37.60
N ASP A 287 -16.92 -29.96 -36.48
CA ASP A 287 -18.23 -30.41 -35.94
C ASP A 287 -18.83 -29.47 -34.86
N SER A 288 -19.14 -28.23 -35.22
CA SER A 288 -19.52 -27.16 -34.27
C SER A 288 -20.75 -27.41 -33.38
N THR A 289 -21.61 -28.39 -33.71
CA THR A 289 -22.83 -28.70 -32.94
C THR A 289 -22.63 -29.75 -31.85
N ASN A 290 -21.71 -30.70 -32.03
CA ASN A 290 -21.49 -31.77 -31.05
C ASN A 290 -20.57 -31.34 -29.89
N TYR A 291 -19.67 -30.38 -30.11
CA TYR A 291 -18.75 -29.89 -29.08
C TYR A 291 -19.37 -28.85 -28.14
N GLN A 292 -20.55 -28.30 -28.47
CA GLN A 292 -21.31 -27.40 -27.60
C GLN A 292 -21.83 -28.09 -26.32
N TYR A 293 -22.02 -29.41 -26.35
CA TYR A 293 -22.67 -30.18 -25.27
C TYR A 293 -21.70 -30.90 -24.34
N VAL A 294 -20.39 -30.95 -24.67
CA VAL A 294 -19.37 -31.60 -23.82
C VAL A 294 -18.93 -30.65 -22.69
N GLY A 295 -19.87 -30.34 -21.80
CA GLY A 295 -19.62 -30.12 -20.37
C GLY A 295 -18.67 -28.97 -19.97
N LEU A 296 -18.54 -27.94 -20.78
CA LEU A 296 -17.99 -26.66 -20.36
C LEU A 296 -19.03 -25.63 -20.83
N ARG A 297 -19.72 -24.95 -19.92
CA ARG A 297 -20.46 -23.75 -20.31
C ARG A 297 -19.41 -22.74 -20.75
N LEU A 298 -19.19 -22.68 -22.05
CA LEU A 298 -18.18 -21.89 -22.72
C LEU A 298 -18.55 -20.42 -22.55
N GLY A 299 -17.83 -19.69 -21.70
CA GLY A 299 -17.86 -18.23 -21.72
C GLY A 299 -17.43 -17.73 -23.10
N TYR A 300 -18.05 -16.65 -23.59
CA TYR A 300 -17.59 -15.99 -24.81
C TYR A 300 -16.32 -15.20 -24.51
N TYR A 301 -15.29 -15.32 -25.34
CA TYR A 301 -14.18 -14.37 -25.40
C TYR A 301 -14.23 -13.70 -26.78
N PRO A 302 -14.77 -12.48 -26.91
CA PRO A 302 -14.97 -11.88 -28.21
C PRO A 302 -13.65 -11.34 -28.77
N PHE A 303 -13.07 -12.07 -29.71
CA PHE A 303 -12.29 -11.44 -30.77
C PHE A 303 -13.25 -11.17 -31.92
N THR A 304 -13.75 -9.94 -32.02
CA THR A 304 -13.96 -9.12 -33.24
C THR A 304 -15.16 -8.19 -33.11
N SER A 305 -14.92 -6.95 -33.52
CA SER A 305 -15.78 -5.77 -33.43
C SER A 305 -16.60 -5.54 -34.71
N GLU A 306 -16.76 -6.54 -35.57
CA GLU A 306 -17.47 -6.37 -36.83
C GLU A 306 -18.84 -7.04 -36.82
N LYS A 307 -19.89 -6.23 -36.97
CA LYS A 307 -21.26 -6.67 -37.27
C LYS A 307 -21.38 -7.10 -38.74
N SER A 308 -20.51 -8.01 -39.21
CA SER A 308 -20.68 -8.66 -40.51
C SER A 308 -21.42 -9.99 -40.32
N GLU A 309 -22.24 -10.36 -41.29
CA GLU A 309 -22.97 -11.64 -41.31
C GLU A 309 -22.01 -12.85 -41.29
N GLU A 310 -20.75 -12.64 -41.71
CA GLU A 310 -19.65 -13.61 -41.61
C GLU A 310 -19.07 -13.72 -40.19
N ALA A 311 -18.96 -12.62 -39.44
CA ALA A 311 -18.57 -12.65 -38.03
C ALA A 311 -19.58 -13.44 -37.18
N GLU A 312 -20.86 -13.46 -37.58
CA GLU A 312 -21.88 -14.28 -36.92
C GLU A 312 -21.75 -15.78 -37.16
N LYS A 313 -21.14 -16.19 -38.27
CA LYS A 313 -20.76 -17.59 -38.53
C LYS A 313 -19.52 -18.01 -37.74
N THR A 314 -18.56 -17.11 -37.55
CA THR A 314 -17.33 -17.37 -36.76
C THR A 314 -17.48 -17.17 -35.25
N LYS A 315 -18.58 -16.58 -34.77
CA LYS A 315 -18.98 -16.47 -33.34
C LYS A 315 -19.03 -17.80 -32.56
N ARG A 316 -18.89 -18.96 -33.21
CA ARG A 316 -19.18 -20.29 -32.61
C ARG A 316 -17.99 -21.16 -32.22
N ALA A 317 -16.73 -20.79 -32.44
CA ALA A 317 -15.70 -21.82 -32.55
C ALA A 317 -14.36 -21.62 -31.83
N TYR A 318 -14.24 -20.76 -30.80
CA TYR A 318 -12.97 -20.69 -30.08
C TYR A 318 -13.11 -20.66 -28.56
N TYR A 319 -12.34 -21.54 -27.93
CA TYR A 319 -12.36 -21.83 -26.50
C TYR A 319 -11.88 -20.61 -25.70
N PRO A 320 -12.66 -20.07 -24.75
CA PRO A 320 -12.38 -18.78 -24.11
C PRO A 320 -11.01 -18.74 -23.42
N LEU A 321 -10.61 -19.82 -22.74
CA LEU A 321 -9.31 -19.88 -22.06
C LEU A 321 -8.15 -19.91 -23.06
N VAL A 322 -8.32 -20.57 -24.21
CA VAL A 322 -7.26 -20.65 -25.21
C VAL A 322 -7.10 -19.32 -25.92
N ASN A 323 -8.20 -18.62 -26.20
CA ASN A 323 -8.17 -17.26 -26.75
C ASN A 323 -7.53 -16.28 -25.78
N GLU A 324 -7.84 -16.39 -24.50
CA GLU A 324 -7.24 -15.59 -23.44
C GLU A 324 -5.72 -15.86 -23.32
N LEU A 325 -5.30 -17.12 -23.31
CA LEU A 325 -3.87 -17.49 -23.25
C LEU A 325 -3.10 -17.05 -24.52
N ILE A 326 -3.73 -17.17 -25.70
CA ILE A 326 -3.19 -16.63 -26.96
C ILE A 326 -3.12 -15.10 -26.91
N TYR A 327 -4.13 -14.44 -26.35
CA TYR A 327 -4.17 -12.99 -26.20
C TYR A 327 -2.98 -12.48 -25.38
N TYR A 328 -2.68 -13.05 -24.22
CA TYR A 328 -1.54 -12.61 -23.42
C TYR A 328 -0.21 -12.80 -24.16
N LYS A 329 -0.07 -13.92 -24.88
CA LYS A 329 1.15 -14.25 -25.63
C LYS A 329 1.32 -13.35 -26.87
N GLU A 330 0.23 -13.02 -27.58
CA GLU A 330 0.22 -12.08 -28.70
C GLU A 330 0.54 -10.64 -28.28
N LYS A 331 0.04 -10.21 -27.13
CA LYS A 331 0.25 -8.85 -26.62
C LYS A 331 1.64 -8.65 -26.02
N GLN A 332 2.45 -9.70 -25.93
CA GLN A 332 3.80 -9.67 -25.35
C GLN A 332 3.82 -8.95 -24.00
N TYR A 333 2.81 -9.20 -23.17
CA TYR A 333 2.79 -8.62 -21.84
C TYR A 333 3.95 -9.22 -21.04
N PHE A 334 5.03 -8.43 -20.90
CA PHE A 334 6.23 -8.80 -20.15
C PHE A 334 5.90 -9.13 -18.68
N ASP A 335 4.84 -8.52 -18.15
CA ASP A 335 4.23 -8.86 -16.88
C ASP A 335 2.70 -8.77 -17.01
N ALA A 336 2.09 -9.88 -17.46
CA ALA A 336 0.65 -9.97 -17.60
C ALA A 336 -0.09 -9.74 -16.27
N TRP A 337 0.58 -9.88 -15.12
CA TRP A 337 -0.01 -9.55 -13.83
C TRP A 337 -0.23 -8.04 -13.68
N PHE A 338 0.84 -7.27 -13.90
CA PHE A 338 0.82 -5.81 -13.78
C PHE A 338 -0.19 -5.17 -14.71
N MET A 339 -0.40 -5.81 -15.86
CA MET A 339 -1.27 -5.31 -16.91
C MET A 339 -2.71 -5.80 -16.78
N ASP A 340 -3.06 -6.64 -15.81
CA ASP A 340 -4.39 -7.26 -15.76
C ASP A 340 -5.17 -7.08 -14.45
N ASN A 341 -4.47 -6.79 -13.35
CA ASN A 341 -5.10 -6.41 -12.09
C ASN A 341 -5.23 -4.88 -11.98
N VAL A 342 -6.41 -4.38 -11.60
CA VAL A 342 -6.64 -2.95 -11.34
C VAL A 342 -7.49 -2.72 -10.10
N GLY A 343 -7.15 -1.71 -9.31
CA GLY A 343 -7.84 -1.41 -8.06
C GLY A 343 -6.87 -1.06 -6.94
N SER A 344 -7.41 -0.98 -5.73
CA SER A 344 -6.64 -0.63 -4.55
C SER A 344 -7.23 -1.18 -3.28
N PHE A 345 -6.38 -1.60 -2.36
CA PHE A 345 -6.76 -1.96 -1.00
C PHE A 345 -6.11 -1.01 0.01
N LEU A 346 -6.90 -0.44 0.90
CA LEU A 346 -6.42 0.23 2.09
C LEU A 346 -6.10 -0.83 3.14
N ILE A 347 -4.82 -0.95 3.49
CA ILE A 347 -4.33 -1.85 4.53
C ILE A 347 -4.03 -1.04 5.79
N VAL A 348 -4.61 -1.46 6.90
CA VAL A 348 -4.39 -0.90 8.24
C VAL A 348 -3.76 -1.98 9.11
N ILE A 349 -2.58 -1.70 9.65
CA ILE A 349 -1.83 -2.62 10.50
C ILE A 349 -1.67 -2.00 11.87
N GLU A 350 -2.09 -2.70 12.91
CA GLU A 350 -1.78 -2.36 14.29
C GLU A 350 -0.72 -3.33 14.82
N ARG A 351 0.37 -2.80 15.36
CA ARG A 351 1.43 -3.55 16.04
C ARG A 351 1.47 -3.11 17.49
N LYS A 352 1.41 -4.07 18.41
CA LYS A 352 1.67 -3.82 19.83
C LYS A 352 3.17 -3.71 20.05
N LYS A 353 3.58 -2.70 20.83
CA LYS A 353 4.98 -2.57 21.25
C LYS A 353 5.27 -3.38 22.50
#